data_AF-A0A849IXL5-F1
#
_entry.id   AF-A0A849IXL5-F1
#
_cell.length_a   1.000
_cell.length_b   1.000
_cell.length_c   1.000
_cell.angle_alpha   90.00
_cell.angle_beta   90.00
_cell.angle_gamma   90.00
#
_symmetry.space_group_name_H-M   'P 1'
#
loop_
_entity.id
_entity.type
_entity.pdbx_description
1 polymer ?
#
loop_
_entity_poly.entity_id
_entity_poly.type
_entity_poly.pdbx_seq_one_letter_code
_entity_poly.pdbx_strand_id
1 'polypeptide(L)'
;MEQRNMQMSAGKSLRPLYLAELTFSATVVVCWLILHSHSVSVYGISYWGIRFATVPILVVGLTATSLMLFKSASGLPKGSPFSYIAACFRVVGVGAILLLLTPYAAGTFFNWAHMTIGAAFFLAQMATSSYLYFKLPKNIWLTSSIAVQLLGGILAMLSLPDNMLALMLQGELLFQVGFALFINRTVQTLLADRLSQPTDNAEVTHARGRGFRRSIITRQK
;
A
#
# COMPACT_ATOMS: atom_id res chain seq x y z
N MET A 1 0.12 -21.32 -22.50
CA MET A 1 0.41 -21.66 -21.09
C MET A 1 0.78 -20.41 -20.27
N GLU A 2 1.55 -19.48 -20.83
CA GLU A 2 2.00 -18.25 -20.15
C GLU A 2 0.86 -17.29 -19.73
N GLN A 3 -0.12 -17.01 -20.61
CA GLN A 3 -1.28 -16.17 -20.26
C GLN A 3 -2.10 -16.72 -19.08
N ARG A 4 -2.30 -18.05 -19.00
CA ARG A 4 -2.98 -18.70 -17.88
C ARG A 4 -2.21 -18.52 -16.57
N ASN A 5 -0.87 -18.59 -16.63
CA ASN A 5 0.00 -18.32 -15.48
C ASN A 5 -0.08 -16.85 -15.04
N MET A 6 -0.18 -15.90 -15.98
CA MET A 6 -0.32 -14.47 -15.67
C MET A 6 -1.67 -14.13 -15.03
N GLN A 7 -2.77 -14.67 -15.54
CA GLN A 7 -4.10 -14.50 -14.92
C GLN A 7 -4.15 -15.09 -13.51
N MET A 8 -3.59 -16.28 -13.31
CA MET A 8 -3.44 -16.87 -11.97
C MET A 8 -2.57 -16.02 -11.05
N SER A 9 -1.54 -15.34 -11.57
CA SER A 9 -0.68 -14.45 -10.77
C SER A 9 -1.40 -13.19 -10.33
N ALA A 10 -2.23 -12.58 -11.19
CA ALA A 10 -2.99 -11.38 -10.88
C ALA A 10 -4.02 -11.61 -9.75
N GLY A 11 -4.75 -12.73 -9.80
CA GLY A 11 -5.67 -13.11 -8.72
C GLY A 11 -4.96 -13.40 -7.39
N LYS A 12 -3.72 -13.91 -7.44
CA LYS A 12 -2.91 -14.21 -6.27
C LYS A 12 -2.43 -12.96 -5.52
N SER A 13 -2.25 -11.81 -6.19
CA SER A 13 -1.82 -10.56 -5.52
C SER A 13 -2.99 -9.75 -4.97
N LEU A 14 -4.14 -9.72 -5.67
CA LEU A 14 -5.30 -8.92 -5.25
C LEU A 14 -6.01 -9.49 -4.01
N ARG A 15 -6.14 -10.82 -3.91
CA ARG A 15 -6.85 -11.43 -2.77
C ARG A 15 -6.19 -11.10 -1.42
N PRO A 16 -4.86 -11.23 -1.23
CA PRO A 16 -4.21 -10.80 0.00
C PRO A 16 -4.37 -9.30 0.28
N LEU A 17 -4.36 -8.44 -0.73
CA LEU A 17 -4.59 -7.00 -0.54
C LEU A 17 -5.97 -6.73 0.10
N TYR A 18 -7.03 -7.29 -0.47
CA TYR A 18 -8.38 -7.17 0.09
C TYR A 18 -8.50 -7.76 1.49
N LEU A 19 -7.85 -8.89 1.74
CA LEU A 19 -7.83 -9.48 3.07
C LEU A 19 -7.11 -8.57 4.07
N ALA A 20 -6.01 -7.92 3.68
CA ALA A 20 -5.30 -6.97 4.54
C ALA A 20 -6.20 -5.80 4.96
N GLU A 21 -6.91 -5.21 3.99
CA GLU A 21 -7.82 -4.07 4.18
C GLU A 21 -9.06 -4.46 5.00
N LEU A 22 -9.65 -5.62 4.71
CA LEU A 22 -10.79 -6.15 5.45
C LEU A 22 -10.40 -6.44 6.89
N THR A 23 -9.26 -7.09 7.12
CA THR A 23 -8.76 -7.39 8.46
C THR A 23 -8.48 -6.10 9.23
N PHE A 24 -7.84 -5.10 8.61
CA PHE A 24 -7.59 -3.82 9.25
C PHE A 24 -8.90 -3.12 9.61
N SER A 25 -9.84 -3.01 8.66
CA SER A 25 -11.13 -2.35 8.87
C SER A 25 -11.96 -3.05 9.95
N ALA A 26 -12.01 -4.38 9.92
CA ALA A 26 -12.71 -5.16 10.94
C ALA A 26 -12.09 -4.96 12.33
N THR A 27 -10.76 -4.91 12.42
CA THR A 27 -10.03 -4.63 13.67
C THR A 27 -10.41 -3.27 14.23
N VAL A 28 -10.37 -2.22 13.39
CA VAL A 28 -10.77 -0.87 13.76
C VAL A 28 -12.22 -0.83 14.25
N VAL A 29 -13.15 -1.43 13.51
CA VAL A 29 -14.58 -1.45 13.87
C VAL A 29 -14.79 -2.15 15.21
N VAL A 30 -14.18 -3.31 15.43
CA VAL A 30 -14.30 -4.04 16.69
C VAL A 30 -13.71 -3.24 17.86
N CYS A 31 -12.52 -2.64 17.69
CA CYS A 31 -11.93 -1.79 18.73
C CYS A 31 -12.80 -0.55 19.03
N TRP A 32 -13.40 0.06 18.00
CA TRP A 32 -14.31 1.18 18.16
C TRP A 32 -15.59 0.79 18.92
N LEU A 33 -16.17 -0.38 18.63
CA LEU A 33 -17.34 -0.90 19.34
C LEU A 33 -17.05 -1.22 20.81
N ILE A 34 -15.85 -1.72 21.12
CA ILE A 34 -15.44 -2.04 22.51
C ILE A 34 -15.11 -0.78 23.29
N LEU A 35 -14.42 0.17 22.67
CA LEU A 35 -13.93 1.38 23.35
C LEU A 35 -14.10 2.61 22.45
N HIS A 36 -15.25 3.25 22.60
CA HIS A 36 -15.50 4.59 22.09
C HIS A 36 -15.26 5.62 23.22
N SER A 37 -14.42 6.61 22.99
CA SER A 37 -14.21 7.71 23.96
C SER A 37 -13.68 8.94 23.26
N HIS A 38 -13.76 10.11 23.91
CA HIS A 38 -13.18 11.34 23.37
C HIS A 38 -11.68 11.18 23.08
N SER A 39 -10.96 10.42 23.91
CA SER A 39 -9.54 10.12 23.71
C SER A 39 -9.25 9.38 22.41
N VAL A 40 -10.19 8.60 21.88
CA VAL A 40 -10.04 7.96 20.56
C VAL A 40 -10.04 9.02 19.45
N SER A 41 -10.89 10.04 19.56
CA SER A 41 -10.91 11.14 18.59
C SER A 41 -9.64 12.00 18.64
N VAL A 42 -8.94 12.04 19.78
CA VAL A 42 -7.70 12.81 19.96
C VAL A 42 -6.46 12.00 19.57
N TYR A 43 -6.36 10.74 19.99
CA TYR A 43 -5.16 9.91 19.82
C TYR A 43 -5.28 8.86 18.71
N GLY A 44 -6.43 8.79 18.03
CA GLY A 44 -6.64 7.90 16.89
C GLY A 44 -6.64 6.41 17.26
N ILE A 45 -6.29 5.59 16.28
CA ILE A 45 -6.17 4.13 16.39
C ILE A 45 -5.14 3.75 17.47
N SER A 46 -4.09 4.56 17.62
CA SER A 46 -3.01 4.33 18.59
C SER A 46 -3.48 4.29 20.04
N TYR A 47 -4.61 4.95 20.36
CA TYR A 47 -5.23 4.88 21.68
C TYR A 47 -5.62 3.45 22.08
N TRP A 48 -6.08 2.64 21.13
CA TRP A 48 -6.45 1.25 21.40
C TRP A 48 -5.24 0.36 21.70
N GLY A 49 -4.04 0.78 21.27
CA GLY A 49 -2.78 0.06 21.51
C GLY A 49 -2.23 0.18 22.94
N ILE A 50 -2.85 0.99 23.79
CA ILE A 50 -2.46 1.15 25.21
C ILE A 50 -3.55 0.69 26.19
N ARG A 51 -4.62 0.09 25.69
CA ARG A 51 -5.79 -0.31 26.48
C ARG A 51 -5.93 -1.83 26.49
N PHE A 52 -5.87 -2.44 27.67
CA PHE A 52 -5.90 -3.90 27.84
C PHE A 52 -7.06 -4.58 27.10
N ALA A 53 -8.25 -3.96 27.05
CA ALA A 53 -9.42 -4.52 26.38
C ALA A 53 -9.28 -4.61 24.85
N THR A 54 -8.50 -3.73 24.22
CA THR A 54 -8.38 -3.64 22.75
C THR A 54 -7.02 -4.08 22.23
N VAL A 55 -5.97 -4.10 23.06
CA VAL A 55 -4.61 -4.49 22.67
C VAL A 55 -4.56 -5.88 22.00
N PRO A 56 -5.17 -6.96 22.54
CA PRO A 56 -5.12 -8.27 21.90
C PRO A 56 -5.73 -8.27 20.49
N ILE A 57 -6.82 -7.53 20.31
CA ILE A 57 -7.54 -7.40 19.04
C ILE A 57 -6.68 -6.65 18.02
N LEU A 58 -6.07 -5.54 18.45
CA LEU A 58 -5.17 -4.75 17.62
C LEU A 58 -3.92 -5.54 17.22
N VAL A 59 -3.33 -6.30 18.14
CA VAL A 59 -2.15 -7.15 17.86
C VAL A 59 -2.48 -8.21 16.81
N VAL A 60 -3.57 -8.97 16.98
CA VAL A 60 -3.98 -10.01 16.01
C VAL A 60 -4.31 -9.37 14.67
N GLY A 61 -5.09 -8.29 14.68
CA GLY A 61 -5.53 -7.57 13.49
C GLY A 61 -4.39 -7.01 12.66
N LEU A 62 -3.52 -6.18 13.27
CA LEU A 62 -2.40 -5.56 12.57
C LEU A 62 -1.34 -6.58 12.15
N THR A 63 -1.14 -7.66 12.90
CA THR A 63 -0.25 -8.76 12.49
C THR A 63 -0.79 -9.46 11.25
N ALA A 64 -2.07 -9.80 11.24
CA ALA A 64 -2.70 -10.43 10.08
C ALA A 64 -2.70 -9.49 8.86
N THR A 65 -3.02 -8.20 9.02
CA THR A 65 -2.89 -7.18 7.97
C THR A 65 -1.46 -7.13 7.41
N SER A 66 -0.45 -7.07 8.29
CA SER A 66 0.96 -7.04 7.88
C SER A 66 1.32 -8.27 7.04
N LEU A 67 1.01 -9.48 7.51
CA LEU A 67 1.26 -10.72 6.78
C LEU A 67 0.59 -10.73 5.39
N MET A 68 -0.64 -10.23 5.30
CA MET A 68 -1.36 -10.14 4.03
C MET A 68 -0.76 -9.11 3.08
N LEU A 69 -0.26 -7.97 3.57
CA LEU A 69 0.49 -7.00 2.76
C LEU A 69 1.80 -7.58 2.22
N PHE A 70 2.55 -8.34 3.03
CA PHE A 70 3.75 -9.04 2.56
C PHE A 70 3.44 -10.09 1.48
N LYS A 71 2.34 -10.84 1.66
CA LYS A 71 1.87 -11.80 0.65
C LYS A 71 1.45 -11.08 -0.64
N SER A 72 0.71 -9.98 -0.54
CA SER A 72 0.32 -9.13 -1.68
C SER A 72 1.57 -8.63 -2.43
N ALA A 73 2.52 -8.04 -1.70
CA ALA A 73 3.77 -7.52 -2.26
C ALA A 73 4.60 -8.59 -3.00
N SER A 74 4.59 -9.83 -2.48
CA SER A 74 5.32 -10.95 -3.07
C SER A 74 4.62 -11.54 -4.30
N GLY A 75 3.31 -11.34 -4.43
CA GLY A 75 2.52 -11.77 -5.58
C GLY A 75 2.54 -10.80 -6.76
N LEU A 76 3.02 -9.56 -6.57
CA LEU A 76 3.07 -8.56 -7.63
C LEU A 76 4.16 -8.88 -8.67
N PRO A 77 3.94 -8.51 -9.95
CA PRO A 77 4.97 -8.57 -10.97
C PRO A 77 6.27 -7.84 -10.60
N LYS A 78 7.39 -8.30 -11.14
CA LYS A 78 8.66 -7.57 -11.05
C LYS A 78 8.67 -6.40 -12.04
N GLY A 79 9.34 -5.31 -11.65
CA GLY A 79 9.51 -4.10 -12.47
C GLY A 79 8.57 -2.96 -12.09
N SER A 80 8.84 -1.77 -12.63
CA SER A 80 8.00 -0.58 -12.42
C SER A 80 6.67 -0.73 -13.18
N PRO A 81 5.53 -0.29 -12.61
CA PRO A 81 5.39 0.38 -11.30
C PRO A 81 5.19 -0.58 -10.11
N PHE A 82 5.06 -1.88 -10.34
CA PHE A 82 4.73 -2.88 -9.32
C PHE A 82 5.78 -3.00 -8.19
N SER A 83 7.07 -2.81 -8.50
CA SER A 83 8.13 -2.81 -7.48
C SER A 83 7.97 -1.71 -6.45
N TYR A 84 7.45 -0.54 -6.86
CA TYR A 84 7.19 0.58 -5.96
C TYR A 84 5.99 0.31 -5.04
N ILE A 85 4.93 -0.27 -5.60
CA ILE A 85 3.77 -0.74 -4.82
C ILE A 85 4.19 -1.82 -3.81
N ALA A 86 4.99 -2.80 -4.24
CA ALA A 86 5.49 -3.85 -3.36
C ALA A 86 6.37 -3.28 -2.23
N ALA A 87 7.20 -2.27 -2.52
CA ALA A 87 7.97 -1.57 -1.50
C ALA A 87 7.05 -0.85 -0.48
N CYS A 88 6.03 -0.12 -0.97
CA CYS A 88 5.03 0.50 -0.11
C CYS A 88 4.35 -0.51 0.82
N PHE A 89 3.86 -1.63 0.29
CA PHE A 89 3.21 -2.67 1.09
C PHE A 89 4.11 -3.26 2.16
N ARG A 90 5.41 -3.44 1.88
CA ARG A 90 6.38 -3.89 2.89
C ARG A 90 6.62 -2.82 3.95
N VAL A 91 6.80 -1.56 3.56
CA VAL A 91 7.00 -0.46 4.51
C VAL A 91 5.78 -0.31 5.43
N VAL A 92 4.57 -0.33 4.86
CA VAL A 92 3.31 -0.29 5.61
C VAL A 92 3.18 -1.52 6.52
N GLY A 93 3.47 -2.71 6.01
CA GLY A 93 3.43 -3.95 6.80
C GLY A 93 4.40 -3.94 7.98
N VAL A 94 5.64 -3.47 7.79
CA VAL A 94 6.62 -3.30 8.87
C VAL A 94 6.17 -2.21 9.85
N GLY A 95 5.74 -1.06 9.34
CA GLY A 95 5.27 0.06 10.14
C GLY A 95 4.11 -0.32 11.07
N ALA A 96 3.16 -1.12 10.59
CA ALA A 96 2.05 -1.63 11.40
C ALA A 96 2.53 -2.44 12.62
N ILE A 97 3.56 -3.27 12.46
CA ILE A 97 4.16 -4.03 13.57
C ILE A 97 4.94 -3.11 14.49
N LEU A 98 5.75 -2.20 13.93
CA LEU A 98 6.54 -1.28 14.75
C LEU A 98 5.65 -0.37 15.60
N LEU A 99 4.50 0.08 15.10
CA LEU A 99 3.53 0.86 15.88
C LEU A 99 2.99 0.11 17.10
N LEU A 100 2.79 -1.22 17.00
CA LEU A 100 2.43 -2.05 18.15
C LEU A 100 3.56 -2.12 19.19
N LEU A 101 4.81 -2.15 18.73
CA LEU A 101 6.00 -2.26 19.58
C LEU A 101 6.42 -0.92 20.19
N THR A 102 5.81 0.19 19.76
CA THR A 102 6.07 1.53 20.30
C THR A 102 4.83 2.08 20.99
N PRO A 103 4.48 1.61 22.21
CA PRO A 103 3.34 2.15 22.95
C PRO A 103 3.60 3.60 23.33
N TYR A 104 2.87 4.54 22.72
CA TYR A 104 3.16 5.97 22.83
C TYR A 104 3.08 6.50 24.28
N ALA A 105 2.32 5.84 25.16
CA ALA A 105 2.16 6.22 26.56
C ALA A 105 3.28 5.70 27.49
N ALA A 106 4.24 4.91 26.99
CA ALA A 106 5.31 4.32 27.80
C ALA A 106 6.50 5.27 28.07
N GLY A 107 6.40 6.53 27.64
CA GLY A 107 7.42 7.57 27.88
C GLY A 107 7.79 8.33 26.61
N THR A 108 8.59 9.39 26.78
CA THR A 108 8.93 10.34 25.71
C THR A 108 9.58 9.67 24.51
N PHE A 109 10.54 8.76 24.73
CA PHE A 109 11.21 8.04 23.64
C PHE A 109 10.21 7.22 22.79
N PHE A 110 9.35 6.42 23.42
CA PHE A 110 8.36 5.61 22.72
C PHE A 110 7.31 6.46 22.01
N ASN A 111 6.90 7.59 22.60
CA ASN A 111 6.00 8.55 21.94
C ASN A 111 6.60 9.09 20.62
N TRP A 112 7.84 9.58 20.67
CA TRP A 112 8.54 10.10 19.49
C TRP A 112 8.77 9.03 18.42
N ALA A 113 9.16 7.83 18.84
CA ALA A 113 9.31 6.69 17.94
C ALA A 113 7.98 6.37 17.26
N HIS A 114 6.89 6.25 18.02
CA HIS A 114 5.55 5.96 17.51
C HIS A 114 5.11 7.02 16.49
N MET A 115 5.24 8.31 16.82
CA MET A 115 4.87 9.40 15.92
C MET A 115 5.69 9.39 14.63
N THR A 116 7.00 9.14 14.72
CA THR A 116 7.90 9.09 13.55
C THR A 116 7.57 7.91 12.64
N ILE A 117 7.30 6.74 13.23
CA ILE A 117 6.89 5.54 12.48
C ILE A 117 5.53 5.79 11.81
N GLY A 118 4.58 6.38 12.53
CA GLY A 118 3.27 6.77 11.99
C GLY A 118 3.40 7.75 10.82
N ALA A 119 4.22 8.79 10.97
CA ALA A 119 4.49 9.74 9.89
C ALA A 119 5.12 9.07 8.66
N ALA A 120 6.15 8.22 8.86
CA ALA A 120 6.78 7.48 7.77
C ALA A 120 5.80 6.53 7.07
N PHE A 121 4.91 5.88 7.83
CA PHE A 121 3.85 5.01 7.32
C PHE A 121 2.88 5.78 6.41
N PHE A 122 2.39 6.94 6.84
CA PHE A 122 1.51 7.80 6.03
C PHE A 122 2.23 8.36 4.80
N LEU A 123 3.47 8.82 4.95
CA LEU A 123 4.26 9.36 3.83
C LEU A 123 4.55 8.30 2.77
N ALA A 124 4.83 7.06 3.14
CA ALA A 124 5.02 5.97 2.18
C ALA A 124 3.76 5.73 1.34
N GLN A 125 2.59 5.74 1.95
CA GLN A 125 1.30 5.61 1.25
C GLN A 125 1.03 6.80 0.34
N MET A 126 1.23 8.02 0.83
CA MET A 126 1.01 9.25 0.06
C MET A 126 1.98 9.34 -1.13
N ALA A 127 3.28 9.10 -0.91
CA ALA A 127 4.29 9.10 -1.98
C ALA A 127 3.99 8.03 -3.05
N THR A 128 3.46 6.89 -2.64
CA THR A 128 3.02 5.82 -3.55
C THR A 128 1.85 6.25 -4.41
N SER A 129 0.78 6.76 -3.78
CA SER A 129 -0.38 7.27 -4.51
C SER A 129 -0.02 8.42 -5.44
N SER A 130 0.77 9.40 -4.98
CA SER A 130 1.19 10.53 -5.80
C SER A 130 2.02 10.09 -7.00
N TYR A 131 3.02 9.24 -6.81
CA TYR A 131 3.83 8.70 -7.91
C TYR A 131 2.96 8.03 -8.98
N LEU A 132 2.04 7.16 -8.56
CA LEU A 132 1.15 6.44 -9.48
C LEU A 132 0.15 7.39 -10.15
N TYR A 133 -0.38 8.37 -9.42
CA TYR A 133 -1.32 9.36 -9.95
C TYR A 133 -0.72 10.18 -11.09
N PHE A 134 0.57 10.53 -10.99
CA PHE A 134 1.26 11.26 -12.06
C PHE A 134 1.75 10.38 -13.21
N LYS A 135 1.85 9.06 -13.01
CA LYS A 135 2.31 8.11 -14.04
C LYS A 135 1.18 7.49 -14.85
N LEU A 136 -0.03 7.44 -14.30
CA LEU A 136 -1.16 6.76 -14.93
C LEU A 136 -2.14 7.76 -15.57
N PRO A 137 -2.90 7.33 -16.59
CA PRO A 137 -3.98 8.13 -17.13
C PRO A 137 -4.95 8.56 -16.02
N LYS A 138 -5.23 9.86 -15.95
CA LYS A 138 -6.10 10.44 -14.92
C LYS A 138 -7.53 9.96 -15.13
N ASN A 139 -8.17 9.55 -14.04
CA ASN A 139 -9.58 9.20 -13.99
C ASN A 139 -10.19 9.82 -12.74
N ILE A 140 -11.46 10.21 -12.80
CA ILE A 140 -12.19 10.77 -11.66
C ILE A 140 -12.08 9.92 -10.40
N TRP A 141 -12.07 8.59 -10.52
CA TRP A 141 -11.90 7.67 -9.39
C TRP A 141 -10.53 7.76 -8.71
N LEU A 142 -9.46 7.88 -9.50
CA LEU A 142 -8.11 8.05 -8.95
C LEU A 142 -7.96 9.43 -8.31
N THR A 143 -8.50 10.47 -8.97
CA THR A 143 -8.49 11.84 -8.47
C THR A 143 -9.29 11.99 -7.18
N SER A 144 -10.47 11.39 -7.09
CA SER A 144 -11.28 11.45 -5.86
C SER A 144 -10.63 10.65 -4.73
N SER A 145 -10.08 9.47 -5.01
CA SER A 145 -9.44 8.64 -3.98
C SER A 145 -8.19 9.31 -3.39
N ILE A 146 -7.33 9.90 -4.23
CA ILE A 146 -6.15 10.64 -3.73
C ILE A 146 -6.56 11.93 -3.00
N ALA A 147 -7.64 12.60 -3.44
CA ALA A 147 -8.17 13.77 -2.73
C ALA A 147 -8.70 13.38 -1.34
N VAL A 148 -9.46 12.29 -1.22
CA VAL A 148 -9.92 11.74 0.07
C VAL A 148 -8.73 11.38 0.96
N GLN A 149 -7.72 10.71 0.39
CA GLN A 149 -6.49 10.38 1.11
C GLN A 149 -5.79 11.65 1.64
N LEU A 150 -5.62 12.66 0.78
CA LEU A 150 -4.97 13.92 1.16
C LEU A 150 -5.75 14.67 2.25
N LEU A 151 -7.08 14.77 2.11
CA LEU A 151 -7.94 15.40 3.11
C LEU A 151 -7.86 14.68 4.46
N GLY A 152 -7.90 13.35 4.47
CA GLY A 152 -7.70 12.55 5.69
C GLY A 152 -6.34 12.81 6.34
N GLY A 153 -5.29 12.91 5.53
CA GLY A 153 -3.92 13.20 6.00
C GLY A 153 -3.78 14.59 6.60
N ILE A 154 -4.38 15.60 5.97
CA ILE A 154 -4.44 16.97 6.51
C ILE A 154 -5.21 16.98 7.83
N LEU A 155 -6.36 16.30 7.92
CA LEU A 155 -7.13 16.22 9.16
C LEU A 155 -6.33 15.55 10.27
N ALA A 156 -5.69 14.41 10.01
CA ALA A 156 -4.85 13.71 10.98
C ALA A 156 -3.67 14.58 11.45
N MET A 157 -2.99 15.25 10.53
CA MET A 157 -1.87 16.16 10.85
C MET A 157 -2.33 17.33 11.72
N LEU A 158 -3.44 17.98 11.37
CA LEU A 158 -4.04 19.06 12.16
C LEU A 158 -4.68 18.58 13.47
N SER A 159 -4.76 17.26 13.69
CA SER A 159 -5.23 16.63 14.92
C SER A 159 -4.11 16.07 15.80
N LEU A 160 -2.84 16.27 15.44
CA LEU A 160 -1.73 15.93 16.32
C LEU A 160 -1.88 16.63 17.70
N PRO A 161 -1.33 16.03 18.77
CA PRO A 161 -1.29 16.66 20.08
C PRO A 161 -0.74 18.09 19.96
N ASP A 162 -1.36 19.03 20.67
CA ASP A 162 -1.09 20.49 20.61
C ASP A 162 -1.74 21.26 19.44
N ASN A 163 -2.42 20.58 18.50
CA ASN A 163 -3.23 21.23 17.48
C ASN A 163 -4.72 21.30 17.88
N MET A 164 -5.49 22.18 17.21
CA MET A 164 -6.85 22.54 17.64
C MET A 164 -7.95 21.51 17.34
N LEU A 165 -7.68 20.42 16.59
CA LEU A 165 -8.72 19.49 16.13
C LEU A 165 -8.68 18.15 16.86
N ALA A 166 -9.79 17.74 17.46
CA ALA A 166 -9.98 16.39 18.01
C ALA A 166 -10.60 15.44 16.97
N LEU A 167 -9.94 15.27 15.82
CA LEU A 167 -10.42 14.49 14.67
C LEU A 167 -9.38 13.50 14.13
N MET A 168 -8.46 13.04 14.98
CA MET A 168 -7.37 12.14 14.60
C MET A 168 -7.91 10.86 13.98
N LEU A 169 -8.81 10.15 14.68
CA LEU A 169 -9.38 8.91 14.17
C LEU A 169 -10.06 9.13 12.81
N GLN A 170 -10.85 10.19 12.67
CA GLN A 170 -11.57 10.50 11.44
C GLN A 170 -10.61 10.77 10.29
N GLY A 171 -9.53 11.53 10.54
CA GLY A 171 -8.47 11.79 9.57
C GLY A 171 -7.76 10.50 9.14
N GLU A 172 -7.36 9.67 10.11
CA GLU A 172 -6.73 8.37 9.85
C GLU A 172 -7.63 7.46 9.00
N LEU A 173 -8.92 7.34 9.34
CA LEU A 173 -9.86 6.50 8.59
C LEU A 173 -10.10 7.02 7.17
N LEU A 174 -10.29 8.33 7.00
CA LEU A 174 -10.42 8.93 5.68
C LEU A 174 -9.15 8.69 4.84
N PHE A 175 -7.98 8.81 5.45
CA PHE A 175 -6.71 8.54 4.78
C PHE A 175 -6.63 7.09 4.32
N GLN A 176 -6.91 6.12 5.20
CA GLN A 176 -6.83 4.70 4.88
C GLN A 176 -7.86 4.30 3.82
N VAL A 177 -9.09 4.83 3.88
CA VAL A 177 -10.12 4.59 2.86
C VAL A 177 -9.69 5.16 1.51
N GLY A 178 -9.20 6.39 1.47
CA GLY A 178 -8.69 7.00 0.24
C GLY A 178 -7.54 6.21 -0.37
N PHE A 179 -6.58 5.77 0.45
CA PHE A 179 -5.47 4.93 0.01
C PHE A 179 -5.93 3.57 -0.51
N ALA A 180 -6.81 2.87 0.21
CA ALA A 180 -7.36 1.57 -0.18
C ALA A 180 -8.08 1.64 -1.54
N LEU A 181 -8.97 2.63 -1.72
CA LEU A 181 -9.67 2.84 -2.99
C LEU A 181 -8.69 3.11 -4.13
N PHE A 182 -7.70 3.98 -3.89
CA PHE A 182 -6.69 4.31 -4.87
C PHE A 182 -5.88 3.08 -5.28
N ILE A 183 -5.27 2.38 -4.32
CA ILE A 183 -4.32 1.32 -4.61
C ILE A 183 -4.99 0.10 -5.23
N ASN A 184 -6.21 -0.26 -4.80
CA ASN A 184 -6.97 -1.34 -5.43
C ASN A 184 -7.26 -1.03 -6.89
N ARG A 185 -7.76 0.18 -7.18
CA ARG A 185 -8.08 0.56 -8.55
C ARG A 185 -6.84 0.56 -9.42
N THR A 186 -5.74 1.13 -8.93
CA THR A 186 -4.47 1.16 -9.65
C THR A 186 -3.91 -0.23 -9.91
N VAL A 187 -3.86 -1.12 -8.90
CA VAL A 187 -3.35 -2.48 -9.07
C VAL A 187 -4.21 -3.27 -10.07
N GLN A 188 -5.54 -3.15 -10.00
CA GLN A 188 -6.44 -3.78 -10.97
C GLN A 188 -6.17 -3.30 -12.41
N THR A 189 -6.12 -1.98 -12.61
CA THR A 189 -5.88 -1.40 -13.94
C THR A 189 -4.54 -1.85 -14.49
N LEU A 190 -3.47 -1.78 -13.70
CA LEU A 190 -2.13 -2.20 -14.10
C LEU A 190 -2.06 -3.69 -14.46
N LEU A 191 -2.74 -4.55 -13.70
CA LEU A 191 -2.77 -5.98 -13.99
C LEU A 191 -3.60 -6.27 -15.24
N ALA A 192 -4.72 -5.57 -15.45
CA ALA A 192 -5.54 -5.70 -16.65
C ALA A 192 -4.77 -5.27 -17.91
N ASP A 193 -4.09 -4.12 -17.87
CA ASP A 193 -3.28 -3.60 -18.98
C ASP A 193 -2.14 -4.56 -19.34
N ARG A 194 -1.51 -5.19 -18.34
CA ARG A 194 -0.46 -6.17 -18.58
C ARG A 194 -0.97 -7.45 -19.23
N LEU A 195 -2.22 -7.83 -18.95
CA LEU A 195 -2.85 -9.02 -19.55
C LEU A 195 -3.33 -8.78 -20.98
N SER A 196 -3.58 -7.52 -21.36
CA SER A 196 -4.04 -7.16 -22.71
C SER A 196 -2.90 -6.93 -23.70
N GLN A 197 -1.65 -6.77 -23.25
CA GLN A 197 -0.51 -6.63 -24.16
C GLN A 197 -0.24 -7.96 -24.89
N PRO A 198 -0.19 -7.96 -26.25
CA PRO A 198 0.20 -9.12 -27.04
C PRO A 198 1.57 -9.61 -26.61
N THR A 199 1.74 -10.92 -26.46
CA THR A 199 3.05 -11.52 -26.24
C THR A 199 3.84 -11.49 -27.56
N ASP A 200 4.31 -10.30 -27.98
CA ASP A 200 5.07 -10.09 -29.23
C ASP A 200 6.41 -10.83 -29.28
N ASN A 201 6.77 -11.54 -28.21
CA ASN A 201 8.03 -12.29 -28.13
C ASN A 201 7.99 -13.69 -28.77
N ALA A 202 6.89 -14.10 -29.38
CA ALA A 202 6.85 -15.37 -30.12
C ALA A 202 7.55 -15.29 -31.50
N GLU A 203 7.82 -14.09 -32.04
CA GLU A 203 8.28 -13.94 -33.44
C GLU A 203 9.78 -13.71 -33.63
N VAL A 204 10.55 -13.38 -32.58
CA VAL A 204 11.99 -13.06 -32.73
C VAL A 204 12.89 -14.30 -32.75
N THR A 205 12.41 -15.48 -32.34
CA THR A 205 13.25 -16.68 -32.22
C THR A 205 13.42 -17.46 -33.54
N HIS A 206 12.62 -17.19 -34.59
CA HIS A 206 12.74 -17.91 -35.87
C HIS A 206 13.45 -17.12 -37.00
N ALA A 207 13.73 -15.83 -36.84
CA ALA A 207 14.36 -15.01 -37.89
C ALA A 207 15.90 -14.94 -37.83
N ARG A 208 16.56 -15.50 -36.81
CA ARG A 208 18.04 -15.50 -36.68
C ARG A 208 18.73 -16.77 -37.21
N GLY A 209 18.04 -17.52 -38.07
CA GLY A 209 18.58 -18.73 -38.73
C GLY A 209 19.09 -18.55 -40.16
N ARG A 210 18.99 -17.36 -40.78
CA ARG A 210 19.41 -17.18 -42.19
C ARG A 210 20.53 -16.15 -42.35
N GLY A 211 21.75 -16.68 -42.39
CA GLY A 211 22.76 -16.30 -43.37
C GLY A 211 23.38 -14.90 -43.27
N PHE A 212 24.28 -14.69 -42.32
CA PHE A 212 25.29 -13.63 -42.46
C PHE A 212 26.58 -14.22 -43.07
N ARG A 213 26.57 -14.41 -44.39
CA ARG A 213 27.79 -14.66 -45.19
C ARG A 213 28.61 -13.37 -45.18
N ARG A 214 29.71 -13.32 -44.42
CA ARG A 214 30.73 -12.27 -44.55
C ARG A 214 31.39 -12.39 -45.92
N SER A 215 31.10 -11.49 -46.85
CA SER A 215 32.00 -11.24 -47.98
C SER A 215 33.11 -10.29 -47.52
N ILE A 216 34.33 -10.81 -47.52
CA ILE A 216 35.55 -10.05 -47.32
C ILE A 216 35.78 -9.27 -48.62
N ILE A 217 35.61 -7.94 -48.59
CA ILE A 217 36.05 -7.07 -49.67
C ILE A 217 37.43 -6.55 -49.30
N THR A 218 38.44 -7.20 -49.86
CA THR A 218 39.77 -6.62 -50.09
C THR A 218 39.66 -5.48 -51.08
N ARG A 219 40.10 -4.27 -50.70
CA ARG A 219 40.61 -3.29 -51.66
C ARG A 219 42.02 -2.88 -51.28
N GLN A 220 42.91 -3.15 -52.23
CA GLN A 220 44.28 -2.67 -52.28
C GLN A 220 44.31 -1.15 -52.55
N LYS A 221 45.50 -0.62 -52.24
CA LYS A 221 46.02 0.75 -52.37
C LYS A 221 45.54 1.54 -53.58
#